data_AF-A2BJ13-F1
#
_entry.id   AF-A2BJ13-F1
#
_cell.length_a   1.000
_cell.length_b   1.000
_cell.length_c   1.000
_cell.angle_alpha   90.00
_cell.angle_beta   90.00
_cell.angle_gamma   90.00
#
_symmetry.space_group_name_H-M   'P 1'
#
loop_
_entity.id
_entity.type
_entity.pdbx_description
1 polymer ?
#
loop_
_entity_poly.entity_id
_entity_poly.type
_entity_poly.pdbx_seq_one_letter_code
_entity_poly.pdbx_strand_id
1 'polypeptide(L)'
;MAQERSVEPPRAIVKKPRLLKYGGAEPGLREGRGFSIPELEAVGLTVEQARRLGLYVDTRRKTKWDWNVEALRKFLEELGIKPRSSSS
;
A
#
# COMPACT_ATOMS: atom_id res chain seq x y z
N MET A 1 2.20 30.47 4.70
CA MET A 1 1.23 29.70 3.88
C MET A 1 1.75 28.28 3.79
N ALA A 2 1.28 27.39 4.69
CA ALA A 2 1.55 25.97 4.54
C ALA A 2 0.70 25.50 3.36
N GLN A 3 1.34 25.08 2.26
CA GLN A 3 0.60 24.49 1.16
C GLN A 3 -0.05 23.21 1.67
N GLU A 4 -1.38 23.22 1.73
CA GLU A 4 -2.21 22.05 2.00
C GLU A 4 -2.05 21.11 0.79
N ARG A 5 -0.96 20.35 0.78
CA ARG A 5 -0.73 19.30 -0.20
C ARG A 5 -1.72 18.19 0.11
N SER A 6 -2.89 18.25 -0.52
CA SER A 6 -3.82 17.12 -0.60
C SER A 6 -3.18 16.02 -1.45
N VAL A 7 -2.24 15.27 -0.87
CA VAL A 7 -1.73 14.05 -1.48
C VAL A 7 -2.74 12.96 -1.18
N GLU A 8 -3.52 12.57 -2.17
CA GLU A 8 -4.49 11.49 -2.01
C GLU A 8 -3.77 10.16 -1.78
N PRO A 9 -4.22 9.33 -0.82
CA PRO A 9 -3.58 8.05 -0.56
C PRO A 9 -3.72 7.10 -1.76
N PRO A 10 -2.64 6.43 -2.19
CA PRO A 10 -2.73 5.46 -3.28
C PRO A 10 -3.68 4.33 -2.92
N ARG A 11 -4.39 3.80 -3.91
CA ARG A 11 -5.25 2.62 -3.73
C ARG A 11 -4.43 1.34 -3.91
N ALA A 12 -4.61 0.40 -2.99
CA ALA A 12 -3.95 -0.90 -3.06
C ALA A 12 -4.58 -1.76 -4.17
N ILE A 13 -3.76 -2.28 -5.08
CA ILE A 13 -4.19 -3.15 -6.18
C ILE A 13 -3.90 -4.60 -5.81
N VAL A 14 -4.87 -5.50 -6.06
CA VAL A 14 -4.76 -6.94 -5.82
C VAL A 14 -5.19 -7.76 -7.04
N LYS A 15 -4.58 -8.91 -7.26
CA LYS A 15 -5.01 -9.87 -8.27
C LYS A 15 -6.30 -10.56 -7.82
N LYS A 16 -7.27 -10.81 -8.73
CA LYS A 16 -8.39 -11.72 -8.37
C LYS A 16 -7.82 -13.10 -8.04
N PRO A 17 -8.45 -13.86 -7.14
CA PRO A 17 -8.20 -15.29 -7.07
C PRO A 17 -8.54 -15.93 -8.42
N ARG A 18 -7.69 -16.85 -8.89
CA ARG A 18 -7.92 -17.57 -10.15
C ARG A 18 -9.10 -18.52 -9.95
N LEU A 19 -10.26 -18.18 -10.52
CA LEU A 19 -11.36 -19.13 -10.59
C LEU A 19 -10.98 -20.23 -11.59
N LEU A 20 -10.73 -21.45 -11.10
CA LEU A 20 -10.49 -22.64 -11.93
C LEU A 20 -11.66 -22.94 -12.88
N LYS A 21 -12.85 -22.37 -12.61
CA LYS A 21 -14.12 -22.70 -13.26
C LYS A 21 -14.31 -22.12 -14.67
N TYR A 22 -13.50 -21.15 -15.11
CA TYR A 22 -13.66 -20.46 -16.41
C TYR A 22 -12.41 -20.53 -17.32
N GLY A 23 -11.79 -21.71 -17.45
CA GLY A 23 -10.89 -21.97 -18.58
C GLY A 23 -9.61 -21.13 -18.63
N GLY A 24 -9.03 -20.78 -17.48
CA GLY A 24 -7.68 -20.19 -17.44
C GLY A 24 -7.57 -18.71 -17.81
N ALA A 25 -8.68 -17.97 -17.91
CA ALA A 25 -8.61 -16.52 -18.09
C ALA A 25 -7.87 -15.84 -16.92
N GLU A 26 -6.95 -14.91 -17.25
CA GLU A 26 -6.18 -14.23 -16.23
C GLU A 26 -7.10 -13.51 -15.24
N PRO A 27 -6.91 -13.77 -13.95
CA PRO A 27 -7.61 -13.01 -12.96
C PRO A 27 -6.95 -11.63 -12.92
N GLY A 28 -7.37 -10.73 -13.82
CA GLY A 28 -7.05 -9.30 -13.83
C GLY A 28 -7.11 -8.59 -12.47
N LEU A 29 -6.70 -7.33 -12.46
CA LEU A 29 -6.49 -6.60 -11.23
C LEU A 29 -7.80 -6.01 -10.69
N ARG A 30 -7.93 -5.95 -9.37
CA ARG A 30 -9.00 -5.22 -8.68
C ARG A 30 -8.43 -4.32 -7.61
N GLU A 31 -9.18 -3.31 -7.23
CA GLU A 31 -8.88 -2.49 -6.07
C GLU A 31 -9.16 -3.32 -4.80
N GLY A 32 -8.13 -3.47 -3.97
CA GLY A 32 -8.24 -4.10 -2.66
C GLY A 32 -8.86 -3.14 -1.64
N ARG A 33 -9.27 -3.68 -0.49
CA ARG A 33 -9.74 -2.84 0.63
C ARG A 33 -8.64 -1.94 1.20
N GLY A 34 -7.38 -2.32 1.04
CA GLY A 34 -6.24 -1.59 1.58
C GLY A 34 -4.92 -2.35 1.41
N PHE A 35 -3.86 -1.76 1.96
CA PHE A 35 -2.52 -2.33 2.01
C PHE A 35 -2.39 -3.37 3.11
N SER A 36 -1.54 -4.37 2.90
CA SER A 36 -1.24 -5.39 3.89
C SER A 36 -0.11 -4.97 4.83
N ILE A 37 -0.08 -5.59 6.00
CA ILE A 37 0.98 -5.41 7.01
C ILE A 37 2.39 -5.51 6.40
N PRO A 38 2.76 -6.59 5.66
CA PRO A 38 4.10 -6.71 5.08
C PRO A 38 4.45 -5.66 4.01
N GLU A 39 3.45 -5.01 3.39
CA GLU A 39 3.68 -3.93 2.42
C GLU A 39 4.06 -2.63 3.13
N LEU A 40 3.37 -2.33 4.24
CA LEU A 40 3.70 -1.20 5.11
C LEU A 40 5.07 -1.38 5.75
N GLU A 41 5.37 -2.56 6.29
CA GLU A 41 6.68 -2.85 6.88
C GLU A 41 7.81 -2.70 5.85
N ALA A 42 7.58 -3.07 4.58
CA ALA A 42 8.57 -2.91 3.52
C ALA A 42 8.95 -1.45 3.23
N VAL A 43 8.07 -0.50 3.56
CA VAL A 43 8.33 0.95 3.48
C VAL A 43 8.65 1.57 4.83
N GLY A 44 8.74 0.77 5.90
CA GLY A 44 8.98 1.24 7.27
C GLY A 44 7.78 1.91 7.92
N LEU A 45 6.56 1.63 7.45
CA LEU A 45 5.32 2.11 8.07
C LEU A 45 4.71 1.06 8.99
N THR A 46 4.10 1.54 10.07
CA THR A 46 3.24 0.72 10.93
C THR A 46 1.77 0.90 10.55
N VAL A 47 0.90 -0.02 10.99
CA VAL A 47 -0.55 0.06 10.76
C VAL A 47 -1.13 1.37 11.29
N GLU A 48 -0.68 1.81 12.46
CA GLU A 48 -1.09 3.10 13.04
C GLU A 48 -0.63 4.29 12.21
N GLN A 49 0.65 4.31 11.78
CA GLN A 49 1.17 5.38 10.92
C GLN A 49 0.36 5.47 9.62
N ALA A 50 0.13 4.33 8.97
CA ALA A 50 -0.66 4.26 7.75
C ALA A 50 -2.08 4.80 7.96
N ARG A 51 -2.77 4.40 9.04
CA ARG A 51 -4.10 4.93 9.38
C ARG A 51 -4.09 6.44 9.62
N ARG A 52 -3.05 6.98 10.26
CA ARG A 52 -2.90 8.44 10.46
C ARG A 52 -2.70 9.18 9.15
N LEU A 53 -2.08 8.54 8.15
CA LEU A 53 -1.94 9.05 6.79
C LEU A 53 -3.22 8.90 5.95
N GLY A 54 -4.28 8.30 6.48
CA GLY A 54 -5.51 8.01 5.73
C GLY A 54 -5.41 6.77 4.84
N LEU A 55 -4.38 5.94 5.00
CA LEU A 55 -4.24 4.68 4.26
C LEU A 55 -5.11 3.59 4.90
N TYR A 56 -5.85 2.88 4.05
CA TYR A 56 -6.59 1.70 4.47
C TYR A 56 -5.64 0.51 4.63
N VAL A 57 -5.75 -0.21 5.74
CA VAL A 57 -4.90 -1.35 6.08
C VAL A 57 -5.74 -2.62 6.26
N ASP A 58 -5.41 -3.65 5.48
CA ASP A 58 -5.97 -4.99 5.56
C ASP A 58 -5.03 -5.91 6.34
N THR A 59 -5.31 -6.06 7.64
CA THR A 59 -4.54 -6.91 8.56
C THR A 59 -4.80 -8.41 8.36
N ARG A 60 -5.85 -8.78 7.62
CA ARG A 60 -6.19 -10.19 7.37
C ARG A 60 -5.35 -10.75 6.22
N ARG A 61 -4.88 -9.90 5.32
CA ARG A 61 -4.06 -10.28 4.16
C ARG A 61 -2.58 -10.32 4.54
N LYS A 62 -1.93 -11.45 4.22
CA LYS A 62 -0.50 -11.70 4.46
C LYS A 62 0.35 -11.65 3.18
N THR A 63 -0.25 -11.31 2.04
CA THR A 63 0.43 -11.25 0.74
C THR A 63 0.92 -9.84 0.45
N LYS A 64 2.20 -9.76 0.09
CA LYS A 64 2.89 -8.53 -0.34
C LYS A 64 2.97 -8.48 -1.87
N TRP A 65 2.75 -7.31 -2.44
CA TRP A 65 2.95 -7.05 -3.87
C TRP A 65 3.88 -5.88 -4.10
N ASP A 66 4.85 -6.03 -5.00
CA ASP A 66 5.86 -5.01 -5.27
C ASP A 66 5.27 -3.69 -5.77
N TRP A 67 4.25 -3.72 -6.64
CA TRP A 67 3.60 -2.50 -7.14
C TRP A 67 2.94 -1.68 -6.02
N ASN A 68 2.41 -2.33 -4.99
CA ASN A 68 1.82 -1.64 -3.84
C ASN A 68 2.91 -1.00 -2.97
N VAL A 69 4.04 -1.71 -2.77
CA VAL A 69 5.21 -1.18 -2.04
C VAL A 69 5.78 0.02 -2.75
N GLU A 70 5.89 -0.02 -4.08
CA GLU A 70 6.37 1.12 -4.87
C GLU A 70 5.40 2.31 -4.78
N ALA A 71 4.09 2.08 -4.87
CA ALA A 71 3.10 3.14 -4.70
C ALA A 71 3.19 3.81 -3.31
N LEU A 72 3.35 3.01 -2.25
CA LEU A 72 3.57 3.52 -0.90
C LEU A 72 4.87 4.31 -0.78
N ARG A 73 5.98 3.85 -1.38
CA ARG A 73 7.25 4.59 -1.39
C ARG A 73 7.10 5.97 -2.02
N LYS A 74 6.53 6.03 -3.23
CA LYS A 74 6.30 7.30 -3.94
C LYS A 74 5.43 8.25 -3.11
N PHE A 75 4.35 7.73 -2.52
CA PHE A 75 3.49 8.51 -1.64
C PHE A 75 4.25 9.10 -0.43
N LEU A 76 5.11 8.31 0.21
CA LEU A 76 5.94 8.78 1.32
C LEU A 76 6.97 9.83 0.90
N GLU A 77 7.59 9.66 -0.28
CA GLU A 77 8.50 10.64 -0.86
C GLU A 77 7.79 11.97 -1.16
N GLU A 78 6.58 11.91 -1.70
CA GLU A 78 5.75 13.09 -1.98
C GLU A 78 5.42 13.89 -0.71
N LEU A 79 5.18 13.15 0.38
CA LEU A 79 4.94 13.69 1.72
C LEU A 79 6.24 14.16 2.41
N GLY A 80 7.42 13.84 1.85
CA GLY A 80 8.71 14.12 2.48
C GLY A 80 8.98 13.28 3.73
N ILE A 81 8.25 12.17 3.92
CA ILE A 81 8.44 11.25 5.04
C ILE A 81 9.62 10.36 4.70
N LYS A 82 10.81 10.72 5.20
CA LYS A 82 11.93 9.79 5.21
C LYS A 82 11.66 8.71 6.27
N PRO A 83 11.67 7.41 5.93
CA PRO A 83 11.72 6.40 6.96
C PRO A 83 12.94 6.73 7.82
N ARG A 84 12.74 6.83 9.15
CA ARG A 84 13.83 7.02 10.11
C ARG A 84 14.71 5.76 10.11
N SER A 85 15.44 5.53 9.03
CA SER A 85 16.61 4.67 9.06
C SER A 85 17.67 5.45 9.82
N SER A 86 17.80 5.08 11.09
CA SER A 86 18.98 5.20 11.93
C SER A 86 19.89 6.39 11.65
N SER A 87 19.70 7.47 12.42
CA SER A 87 20.88 8.06 13.05
C SER A 87 21.36 7.08 14.11
N SER A 88 22.37 6.27 13.78
CA SER A 88 23.47 5.98 14.67
C SER A 88 24.66 5.44 13.89
#